data_AF-A0A527ZMV0-F1
#
_entry.id   AF-A0A527ZMV0-F1
#
_cell.length_a   1.000
_cell.length_b   1.000
_cell.length_c   1.000
_cell.angle_alpha   90.00
_cell.angle_beta   90.00
_cell.angle_gamma   90.00
#
_symmetry.space_group_name_H-M   'P 1'
#
loop_
_entity.id
_entity.type
_entity.pdbx_description
1 polymer ?
#
loop_
_entity_poly.entity_id
_entity_poly.type
_entity_poly.pdbx_seq_one_letter_code
_entity_poly.pdbx_strand_id
1 'polypeptide(L)'
;SRGVHIRLIIREDGHNDYFIARLRTLKARYGDLLKWTIEKSFHAKGLLGADYFLAGSMNLTLSGISVNDEHLVLRTDPAVVAEQSIELEEKWEGRVV
;
A
#
# COMPACT_ATOMS: atom_id res chain seq x y z
N SER A 1 6.84 -15.95 7.23
CA SER A 1 7.05 -14.49 7.33
C SER A 1 8.56 -14.24 7.42
N ARG A 2 9.09 -13.22 6.74
CA ARG A 2 10.53 -12.89 6.75
C ARG A 2 10.88 -11.75 7.75
N GLY A 3 10.01 -11.46 8.71
CA GLY A 3 10.20 -10.37 9.69
C GLY A 3 9.97 -8.95 9.16
N VAL A 4 9.50 -8.80 7.93
CA VAL A 4 9.24 -7.48 7.32
C VAL A 4 7.99 -6.84 7.91
N HIS A 5 8.08 -5.55 8.21
CA HIS A 5 6.93 -4.73 8.60
C HIS A 5 6.14 -4.28 7.37
N ILE A 6 4.84 -4.55 7.37
CA ILE A 6 3.92 -4.17 6.30
C ILE A 6 2.98 -3.09 6.84
N ARG A 7 2.96 -1.96 6.13
CA ARG A 7 2.05 -0.83 6.37
C ARG A 7 1.19 -0.61 5.14
N LEU A 8 -0.12 -0.51 5.32
CA LEU A 8 -1.08 -0.36 4.23
C LEU A 8 -1.96 0.86 4.44
N ILE A 9 -2.04 1.74 3.44
CA ILE A 9 -3.07 2.78 3.37
C ILE A 9 -4.13 2.29 2.40
N ILE A 10 -5.37 2.13 2.88
CA ILE A 10 -6.47 1.52 2.11
C ILE A 10 -7.54 2.58 1.92
N ARG A 11 -8.07 2.72 0.70
CA ARG A 11 -9.19 3.62 0.46
C ARG A 11 -10.47 3.09 1.12
N GLU A 12 -11.25 3.97 1.75
CA GLU A 12 -12.61 3.65 2.20
C GLU A 12 -13.50 3.40 0.97
N ASP A 13 -13.74 2.13 0.65
CA ASP A 13 -14.51 1.67 -0.50
C ASP A 13 -15.03 0.27 -0.16
N GLY A 14 -16.33 0.01 -0.39
CA GLY A 14 -16.96 -1.28 -0.03
C GLY A 14 -16.30 -2.49 -0.71
N HIS A 15 -15.62 -2.28 -1.85
CA HIS A 15 -14.83 -3.36 -2.48
C HIS A 15 -13.65 -3.85 -1.62
N ASN A 16 -13.17 -3.02 -0.68
CA ASN A 16 -12.05 -3.36 0.20
C ASN A 16 -12.50 -4.11 1.48
N ASP A 17 -13.79 -4.25 1.76
CA ASP A 17 -14.30 -4.84 3.01
C ASP A 17 -13.80 -6.28 3.21
N TYR A 18 -13.85 -7.09 2.16
CA TYR A 18 -13.33 -8.46 2.19
C TYR A 18 -11.82 -8.49 2.48
N PHE A 19 -11.06 -7.58 1.88
CA PHE A 19 -9.62 -7.47 2.10
C PHE A 19 -9.31 -7.05 3.54
N ILE A 20 -10.02 -6.07 4.09
CA ILE A 20 -9.88 -5.61 5.48
C ILE A 20 -10.24 -6.73 6.46
N ALA A 21 -11.32 -7.48 6.20
CA ALA A 21 -11.68 -8.64 7.03
C ALA A 21 -10.53 -9.68 7.06
N ARG A 22 -9.88 -9.92 5.92
CA ARG A 22 -8.72 -10.81 5.85
C ARG A 22 -7.51 -10.26 6.61
N LEU A 23 -7.25 -8.95 6.54
CA LEU A 23 -6.18 -8.31 7.30
C LEU A 23 -6.38 -8.45 8.81
N ARG A 24 -7.62 -8.39 9.31
CA ARG A 24 -7.93 -8.66 10.73
C ARG A 24 -7.51 -10.07 11.15
N THR A 25 -7.79 -11.10 10.34
CA THR A 25 -7.31 -12.46 10.60
C THR A 25 -5.78 -12.55 10.57
N LEU A 26 -5.12 -11.86 9.63
CA LEU A 26 -3.66 -11.86 9.52
C LEU A 26 -2.99 -11.11 10.68
N LYS A 27 -3.61 -10.06 11.21
CA LYS A 27 -3.13 -9.32 12.37
C LYS A 27 -3.03 -10.21 13.60
N ALA A 28 -4.00 -11.11 13.80
CA ALA A 28 -3.94 -12.08 14.90
C ALA A 28 -2.71 -13.02 14.81
N ARG A 29 -2.21 -13.28 13.60
CA ARG A 29 -1.03 -14.12 13.37
C ARG A 29 0.30 -13.35 13.42
N TYR A 30 0.31 -12.10 12.96
CA TYR A 30 1.55 -11.35 12.71
C TYR A 30 1.74 -10.12 13.61
N GLY A 31 0.74 -9.77 14.42
CA GLY A 31 0.81 -8.67 15.38
C GLY A 31 1.20 -7.35 14.72
N ASP A 32 2.22 -6.70 15.27
CA ASP A 32 2.71 -5.38 14.84
C ASP A 32 3.51 -5.37 13.54
N LEU A 33 3.80 -6.55 12.98
CA LEU A 33 4.37 -6.66 11.64
C LEU A 33 3.35 -6.29 10.55
N LEU A 34 2.07 -6.18 10.90
CA LEU A 34 1.00 -5.76 9.99
C LEU A 34 0.17 -4.63 10.61
N LYS A 35 0.22 -3.47 9.96
CA LYS A 35 -0.59 -2.30 10.31
C LYS A 35 -1.28 -1.76 9.06
N TRP A 36 -2.46 -1.18 9.22
CA TRP A 36 -3.14 -0.48 8.13
C TRP A 36 -3.94 0.71 8.66
N THR A 37 -4.27 1.63 7.77
CA THR A 37 -5.25 2.70 7.99
C THR A 37 -6.23 2.77 6.82
N ILE A 38 -7.40 3.36 7.08
CA ILE A 38 -8.48 3.52 6.10
C ILE A 38 -8.67 5.02 5.85
N GLU A 39 -8.53 5.43 4.60
CA GLU A 39 -8.57 6.83 4.17
C GLU A 39 -9.65 7.06 3.11
N LYS A 40 -10.51 8.06 3.31
CA LYS A 40 -11.58 8.41 2.34
C LYS A 40 -11.03 8.89 1.00
N SER A 41 -10.01 9.76 1.04
CA SER A 41 -9.46 10.43 -0.14
C SER A 41 -8.05 9.94 -0.45
N PHE A 42 -7.90 8.62 -0.66
CA PHE A 42 -6.64 8.00 -1.03
C PHE A 42 -6.73 7.32 -2.39
N HIS A 43 -6.11 7.93 -3.41
CA HIS A 43 -6.18 7.47 -4.80
C HIS A 43 -4.84 7.00 -5.36
N ALA A 44 -3.76 7.18 -4.60
CA ALA A 44 -2.45 6.69 -4.95
C ALA A 44 -2.44 5.15 -4.96
N LYS A 45 -1.73 4.58 -5.91
CA LYS A 45 -1.65 3.13 -6.11
C LYS A 45 -0.19 2.81 -6.34
N GLY A 46 0.36 2.04 -5.41
CA GLY A 46 1.77 1.72 -5.46
C GLY A 46 2.26 0.99 -4.22
N LEU A 47 3.54 0.67 -4.27
CA LEU A 47 4.29 -0.06 -3.26
C LEU A 47 5.67 0.59 -3.14
N LEU A 48 6.06 0.89 -1.90
CA LEU A 48 7.39 1.34 -1.55
C LEU A 48 8.13 0.20 -0.83
N GLY A 49 9.29 -0.17 -1.36
CA GLY A 49 10.25 -1.06 -0.72
C GLY A 49 11.46 -0.29 -0.19
N ALA A 50 12.47 -1.01 0.28
CA ALA A 50 13.69 -0.40 0.81
C ALA A 50 14.50 0.34 -0.27
N ASP A 51 14.45 -0.13 -1.50
CA ASP A 51 15.29 0.29 -2.63
C ASP A 51 14.49 0.49 -3.93
N TYR A 52 13.16 0.46 -3.85
CA TYR A 52 12.30 0.66 -5.01
C TYR A 52 10.98 1.34 -4.65
N PHE A 53 10.42 2.01 -5.64
CA PHE A 53 9.05 2.50 -5.64
C PHE A 53 8.36 2.07 -6.93
N LEU A 54 7.22 1.40 -6.78
CA LEU A 54 6.37 0.95 -7.89
C LEU A 54 5.04 1.68 -7.77
N ALA A 55 4.64 2.43 -8.78
CA ALA A 55 3.36 3.15 -8.77
C ALA A 55 2.75 3.23 -10.17
N GLY A 56 1.46 3.58 -10.25
CA GLY A 56 0.81 3.72 -11.55
C GLY A 56 -0.67 4.09 -11.46
N SER A 57 -1.34 4.03 -12.61
CA SER A 57 -2.78 4.28 -12.72
C SER A 57 -3.63 3.12 -12.17
N MET A 58 -3.02 1.93 -12.07
CA MET A 58 -3.67 0.65 -11.78
C MET A 58 -3.86 0.33 -10.31
N ASN A 59 -5.02 -0.24 -9.96
CA ASN A 59 -5.21 -0.90 -8.67
C ASN A 59 -4.47 -2.24 -8.65
N LEU A 60 -3.91 -2.63 -7.51
CA LEU A 60 -3.23 -3.92 -7.33
C LEU A 60 -4.25 -5.07 -7.23
N THR A 61 -5.03 -5.30 -8.29
CA THR A 61 -6.07 -6.34 -8.40
C THR A 61 -5.90 -7.11 -9.71
N LEU A 62 -6.46 -8.32 -9.79
CA LEU A 62 -6.39 -9.14 -11.01
C LEU A 62 -6.95 -8.39 -12.23
N SER A 63 -8.06 -7.68 -12.05
CA SER A 63 -8.72 -6.92 -13.13
C SER A 63 -7.92 -5.71 -13.57
N GLY A 64 -7.26 -4.99 -12.64
CA GLY A 64 -6.35 -3.89 -13.01
C GLY A 64 -5.22 -4.39 -13.91
N ILE A 65 -4.63 -5.53 -13.55
CA ILE A 65 -3.46 -6.09 -14.25
C ILE A 65 -3.80 -6.66 -15.64
N SER A 66 -5.03 -7.16 -15.84
CA SER A 66 -5.33 -8.03 -17.00
C SER A 66 -6.24 -7.41 -18.05
N VAL A 67 -6.90 -6.28 -17.75
CA VAL A 67 -8.02 -5.80 -18.56
C VAL A 67 -7.84 -4.37 -19.06
N ASN A 68 -7.14 -3.51 -18.31
CA ASN A 68 -7.04 -2.09 -18.61
C ASN A 68 -5.68 -1.76 -19.26
N ASP A 69 -5.66 -0.77 -20.16
CA ASP A 69 -4.43 -0.11 -20.66
C ASP A 69 -3.83 0.79 -19.56
N GLU A 70 -3.44 0.19 -18.46
CA GLU A 70 -2.84 0.86 -17.32
C GLU A 70 -1.31 0.78 -17.39
N HIS A 71 -0.65 1.80 -16.84
CA HIS A 71 0.81 1.85 -16.80
C HIS A 71 1.34 1.66 -15.39
N LEU A 72 2.52 1.05 -15.31
CA LEU A 72 3.32 0.94 -14.10
C LEU A 72 4.67 1.63 -14.32
N VAL A 73 5.12 2.32 -13.28
CA VAL A 73 6.38 3.00 -13.22
C VAL A 73 7.18 2.41 -12.07
N LEU A 74 8.31 1.78 -12.41
CA LEU A 74 9.32 1.37 -11.45
C LEU A 74 10.40 2.45 -11.35
N ARG A 75 10.71 2.83 -10.11
CA ARG A 75 11.82 3.74 -9.77
C ARG A 75 12.72 3.04 -8.77
N THR A 76 14.01 3.06 -9.05
CA THR A 76 15.07 2.51 -8.18
C THR A 76 16.17 3.56 -7.93
N ASP A 77 15.96 4.80 -8.36
CA ASP A 77 16.84 5.91 -8.02
C ASP A 77 16.72 6.18 -6.51
N PRO A 78 17.82 6.10 -5.73
CA PRO A 78 17.78 6.29 -4.29
C PRO A 78 17.17 7.63 -3.86
N ALA A 79 17.37 8.70 -4.62
CA ALA A 79 16.81 10.02 -4.30
C ALA A 79 15.28 10.01 -4.44
N VAL A 80 14.76 9.39 -5.50
CA VAL A 80 13.32 9.25 -5.72
C VAL A 80 12.69 8.34 -4.66
N VAL A 81 13.36 7.23 -4.31
CA VAL A 81 12.87 6.33 -3.27
C VAL A 81 12.82 7.04 -1.91
N ALA A 82 13.84 7.83 -1.57
CA ALA A 82 13.86 8.61 -0.33
C ALA A 82 12.74 9.67 -0.28
N GLU A 83 12.54 10.41 -1.37
CA GLU A 83 11.46 11.39 -1.49
C GLU A 83 10.08 10.73 -1.29
N GLN A 84 9.82 9.63 -2.00
CA GLN A 84 8.56 8.89 -1.88
C GLN A 84 8.38 8.25 -0.49
N SER A 85 9.47 7.90 0.19
CA SER A 85 9.42 7.43 1.57
C SER A 85 8.95 8.52 2.53
N ILE A 86 9.42 9.75 2.37
CA ILE A 86 8.99 10.88 3.19
C ILE A 86 7.51 11.16 2.96
N GLU A 87 7.09 11.29 1.69
CA GLU A 87 5.68 11.55 1.36
C GLU A 87 4.73 10.47 1.88
N LEU A 88 5.14 9.19 1.81
CA LEU A 88 4.30 8.10 2.28
C LEU A 88 4.25 8.03 3.80
N GLU A 89 5.33 8.39 4.49
CA GLU A 89 5.37 8.52 5.94
C GLU A 89 4.45 9.67 6.40
N GLU A 90 4.47 10.82 5.75
CA GLU A 90 3.54 11.94 6.04
C GLU A 90 2.06 11.55 5.88
N LYS A 91 1.76 10.71 4.88
CA LYS A 91 0.40 10.17 4.67
C LYS A 91 0.02 9.13 5.72
N TRP A 92 1.01 8.50 6.35
CA TRP A 92 0.85 7.46 7.37
C TRP A 92 0.76 8.01 8.80
N GLU A 93 1.57 9.02 9.13
CA GLU A 93 1.71 9.57 10.48
C GLU A 93 0.39 10.10 11.04
N GLY A 94 0.07 9.72 12.28
CA GLY A 94 -1.10 10.19 13.01
C GLY A 94 -2.44 9.50 12.66
N ARG A 95 -2.43 8.45 11.82
CA ARG A 95 -3.66 7.86 11.26
C ARG A 95 -3.89 6.38 11.58
N VAL A 96 -3.13 5.83 12.53
CA VAL A 96 -3.22 4.40 12.88
C VAL A 96 -4.51 4.14 13.67
N VAL A 97 -5.28 3.14 13.23
CA VAL A 97 -6.45 2.58 13.94
C VAL A 97 -6.11 1.18 14.45
#